data_AF-F4D3Q8-F1
#
_entry.id   AF-F4D3Q8-F1
#
_cell.length_a   1.000
_cell.length_b   1.000
_cell.length_c   1.000
_cell.angle_alpha   90.00
_cell.angle_beta   90.00
_cell.angle_gamma   90.00
#
_symmetry.space_group_name_H-M   'P 1'
#
loop_
_entity.id
_entity.type
_entity.pdbx_description
1 polymer ?
#
loop_
_entity_poly.entity_id
_entity_poly.type
_entity_poly.pdbx_seq_one_letter_code
_entity_poly.pdbx_strand_id
1 'polypeptide(L)'
;MLLDFSNLNEEPLKSQIKAEFFKDKKFLYSGDKIDFMLSYKHPNAILPILWGEAKRGNFDDLDKAFTQLLLTIGKCRLYTHHTPPYLCAFDAFRMEFIAFDDTITSFFYESGINFSITPSNHNTEGFKHALDKFKAMCKSHKFVFDFKTQSQECKEFIENNLNSSHLLNKIPIDKNNFFTIYQKWFEAVKPTIDIDWEVAKTKGILDADYYLADSLSDGDKTIIEKLQTILSSSYYKLKRGVNELGKIDFMEIGFTDGQQAHQEFWNIYERPPKVEFQAFILERRDLLVPSDVRERKGAFFTPRIWVEKSQEYLAKALGQDYQEDYIIWDCAGGTGNLLNGLTNKANCFLSTLDSNDVAIVKELAAANKLNLLENHVFQFDFLNDDFKKAPKSLQEILEDKEKRKKLIIYINPPYAEAGNKAKMSGTGEHKAKVARNNKTHETYKNLLGSGANELFAQFFMRIYKELNGCIMASFSTLKYLNSSNFKKFREVFKAKFLEGFMVPADSFDNVKGQFPIGFLVWDTATPPPP
;
A
#
# COMPACT_ATOMS: atom_id res chain seq x y z
N MET A 1 -19.11 35.97 -25.91
CA MET A 1 -20.43 35.96 -25.24
C MET A 1 -20.21 35.31 -23.89
N LEU A 2 -20.66 35.93 -22.80
CA LEU A 2 -20.66 35.27 -21.49
C LEU A 2 -21.56 34.03 -21.62
N LEU A 3 -21.02 32.85 -21.29
CA LEU A 3 -21.82 31.63 -21.27
C LEU A 3 -22.81 31.75 -20.10
N ASP A 4 -24.10 31.74 -20.42
CA ASP A 4 -25.17 31.73 -19.43
C ASP A 4 -26.03 30.49 -19.64
N PHE A 5 -25.96 29.58 -18.67
CA PHE A 5 -26.73 28.33 -18.67
C PHE A 5 -27.79 28.31 -17.56
N SER A 6 -28.03 29.43 -16.87
CA SER A 6 -28.81 29.47 -15.63
C SER A 6 -30.24 28.92 -15.76
N ASN A 7 -30.81 29.03 -16.96
CA ASN A 7 -32.19 28.65 -17.27
C ASN A 7 -32.32 27.23 -17.83
N LEU A 8 -31.22 26.51 -18.04
CA LEU A 8 -31.24 25.17 -18.59
C LEU A 8 -31.66 24.13 -17.53
N ASN A 9 -32.52 23.20 -17.95
CA ASN A 9 -32.71 21.94 -17.22
C ASN A 9 -31.49 21.04 -17.40
N GLU A 10 -31.38 19.98 -16.60
CA GLU A 10 -30.17 19.14 -16.53
C GLU A 10 -29.80 18.49 -17.88
N GLU A 11 -30.75 17.90 -18.61
CA GLU A 11 -30.49 17.28 -19.93
C GLU A 11 -30.04 18.29 -21.01
N PRO A 12 -30.74 19.44 -21.21
CA PRO A 12 -30.24 20.51 -22.06
C PRO A 12 -28.85 21.03 -21.64
N LEU A 13 -28.57 21.12 -20.34
CA LEU A 13 -27.27 21.53 -19.81
C LEU A 13 -26.18 20.54 -20.23
N LYS A 14 -26.38 19.23 -20.04
CA LYS A 14 -25.44 18.18 -20.48
C LYS A 14 -25.11 18.33 -21.97
N SER A 15 -26.13 18.49 -22.80
CA SER A 15 -25.98 18.67 -24.26
C SER A 15 -25.18 19.94 -24.61
N GLN A 16 -25.45 21.04 -23.92
CA GLN A 16 -24.77 22.32 -24.15
C GLN A 16 -23.31 22.28 -23.70
N ILE A 17 -23.03 21.66 -22.54
CA ILE A 17 -21.66 21.45 -22.04
C ILE A 17 -20.85 20.58 -23.01
N LYS A 18 -21.43 19.48 -23.50
CA LYS A 18 -20.81 18.65 -24.55
C LYS A 18 -20.50 19.47 -25.80
N ALA A 19 -21.46 20.25 -26.27
CA ALA A 19 -21.30 21.08 -27.47
C ALA A 19 -20.26 22.19 -27.30
N GLU A 20 -20.11 22.77 -26.10
CA GLU A 20 -19.22 23.91 -25.89
C GLU A 20 -17.78 23.52 -25.56
N PHE A 21 -17.60 22.49 -24.74
CA PHE A 21 -16.31 22.10 -24.19
C PHE A 21 -15.71 20.84 -24.83
N PHE A 22 -16.53 19.98 -25.45
CA PHE A 22 -16.10 18.69 -26.01
C PHE A 22 -16.48 18.56 -27.49
N LYS A 23 -16.00 19.51 -28.30
CA LYS A 23 -16.34 19.67 -29.73
C LYS A 23 -15.71 18.62 -30.65
N ASP A 24 -14.65 17.94 -30.19
CA ASP A 24 -13.94 16.94 -30.99
C ASP A 24 -14.85 15.75 -31.29
N LYS A 25 -14.96 15.41 -32.58
CA LYS A 25 -15.82 14.31 -33.07
C LYS A 25 -15.35 12.93 -32.63
N LYS A 26 -14.10 12.80 -32.16
CA LYS A 26 -13.59 11.54 -31.60
C LYS A 26 -14.32 11.11 -30.33
N PHE A 27 -14.95 12.07 -29.62
CA PHE A 27 -15.66 11.79 -28.39
C PHE A 27 -17.06 11.23 -28.66
N LEU A 28 -17.26 10.01 -28.20
CA LEU A 28 -18.54 9.32 -28.13
C LEU A 28 -19.22 9.72 -26.81
N TYR A 29 -20.33 10.43 -26.91
CA TYR A 29 -21.13 10.87 -25.77
C TYR A 29 -22.26 9.89 -25.49
N SER A 30 -22.45 9.52 -24.23
CA SER A 30 -23.59 8.73 -23.75
C SER A 30 -24.04 9.21 -22.37
N GLY A 31 -25.34 9.12 -22.09
CA GLY A 31 -25.90 9.19 -20.75
C GLY A 31 -26.69 7.91 -20.49
N ASP A 32 -26.36 7.19 -19.41
CA ASP A 32 -27.10 6.01 -18.96
C ASP A 32 -27.13 6.02 -17.42
N LYS A 33 -26.38 5.13 -16.76
CA LYS A 33 -26.29 5.11 -15.29
C LYS A 33 -25.54 6.31 -14.74
N ILE A 34 -24.57 6.80 -15.50
CA ILE A 34 -23.84 8.05 -15.25
C ILE A 34 -24.39 9.09 -16.21
N ASP A 35 -24.64 10.29 -15.70
CA ASP A 35 -25.25 11.40 -16.42
C ASP A 35 -24.47 11.83 -17.67
N PHE A 36 -23.14 11.91 -17.53
CA PHE A 36 -22.28 12.46 -18.56
C PHE A 36 -21.09 11.53 -18.78
N MET A 37 -21.13 10.72 -19.83
CA MET A 37 -20.00 9.86 -20.20
C MET A 37 -19.43 10.26 -21.55
N LEU A 38 -18.12 10.49 -21.58
CA LEU A 38 -17.34 10.62 -22.81
C LEU A 38 -16.39 9.43 -22.92
N SER A 39 -16.33 8.87 -24.11
CA SER A 39 -15.40 7.80 -24.47
C SER A 39 -14.84 8.03 -25.86
N TYR A 40 -13.82 7.27 -26.24
CA TYR A 40 -13.28 7.28 -27.60
C TYR A 40 -12.96 5.87 -28.06
N LYS A 41 -12.81 5.74 -29.38
CA LYS A 41 -12.43 4.49 -30.00
C LYS A 41 -10.90 4.37 -30.04
N HIS A 42 -10.34 3.54 -29.17
CA HIS A 42 -8.97 3.06 -29.23
C HIS A 42 -8.88 1.87 -30.23
N PRO A 43 -7.73 1.57 -30.87
CA PRO A 43 -7.62 0.46 -31.81
C PRO A 43 -8.18 -0.88 -31.31
N ASN A 44 -8.00 -1.16 -30.01
CA ASN A 44 -8.37 -2.44 -29.40
C ASN A 44 -9.58 -2.37 -28.45
N ALA A 45 -10.10 -1.18 -28.13
CA ALA A 45 -11.16 -1.01 -27.12
C ALA A 45 -11.91 0.34 -27.26
N ILE A 46 -13.07 0.46 -26.62
CA ILE A 46 -13.67 1.77 -26.34
C ILE A 46 -13.25 2.16 -24.93
N LEU A 47 -12.53 3.27 -24.81
CA LEU A 47 -11.97 3.71 -23.53
C LEU A 47 -12.69 4.97 -23.03
N PRO A 48 -13.07 5.04 -21.74
CA PRO A 48 -13.67 6.23 -21.16
C PRO A 48 -12.64 7.35 -21.00
N ILE A 49 -13.10 8.59 -21.13
CA ILE A 49 -12.30 9.83 -21.00
C ILE A 49 -12.81 10.70 -19.87
N LEU A 50 -14.12 10.73 -19.68
CA LEU A 50 -14.73 11.52 -18.63
C LEU A 50 -16.03 10.86 -18.19
N TRP A 51 -16.21 10.75 -16.87
CA TRP A 51 -17.49 10.44 -16.27
C TRP A 51 -17.89 11.60 -15.39
N GLY A 52 -19.16 11.99 -15.45
CA GLY A 52 -19.63 13.15 -14.73
C GLY A 52 -21.06 13.05 -14.26
N GLU A 53 -21.35 13.86 -13.24
CA GLU A 53 -22.68 14.08 -12.67
C GLU A 53 -23.05 15.54 -12.89
N ALA A 54 -24.24 15.78 -13.47
CA ALA A 54 -24.71 17.13 -13.76
C ALA A 54 -25.75 17.54 -12.73
N LYS A 55 -25.82 18.84 -12.40
CA LYS A 55 -26.87 19.41 -11.56
C LYS A 55 -27.50 20.62 -12.20
N ARG A 56 -28.80 20.79 -11.98
CA ARG A 56 -29.54 21.94 -12.49
C ARG A 56 -29.27 23.20 -11.68
N GLY A 57 -29.17 24.34 -12.37
CA GLY A 57 -29.15 25.66 -11.74
C GLY A 57 -27.87 25.92 -10.96
N ASN A 58 -27.98 26.67 -9.85
CA ASN A 58 -26.86 26.92 -8.95
C ASN A 58 -26.91 25.87 -7.85
N PHE A 59 -26.11 24.81 -7.99
CA PHE A 59 -26.13 23.72 -7.02
C PHE A 59 -25.11 23.99 -5.92
N ASP A 60 -25.60 24.07 -4.68
CA ASP A 60 -24.82 24.59 -3.55
C ASP A 60 -23.56 23.77 -3.23
N ASP A 61 -23.55 22.45 -3.49
CA ASP A 61 -22.46 21.56 -3.06
C ASP A 61 -22.15 20.47 -4.10
N LEU A 62 -21.28 20.78 -5.08
CA LEU A 62 -20.82 19.81 -6.09
C LEU A 62 -20.09 18.60 -5.47
N ASP A 63 -19.69 18.64 -4.20
CA ASP A 63 -19.14 17.46 -3.52
C ASP A 63 -20.21 16.38 -3.35
N LYS A 64 -21.48 16.77 -3.20
CA LYS A 64 -22.59 15.82 -3.23
C LYS A 64 -22.77 15.21 -4.61
N ALA A 65 -22.54 15.96 -5.68
CA ALA A 65 -22.60 15.45 -7.04
C ALA A 65 -21.45 14.45 -7.30
N PHE A 66 -20.22 14.76 -6.89
CA PHE A 66 -19.12 13.80 -6.94
C PHE A 66 -19.39 12.56 -6.08
N THR A 67 -19.91 12.73 -4.86
CA THR A 67 -20.24 11.58 -4.00
C THR A 67 -21.30 10.70 -4.63
N GLN A 68 -22.33 11.30 -5.24
CA GLN A 68 -23.34 10.57 -6.01
C GLN A 68 -22.70 9.82 -7.19
N LEU A 69 -21.82 10.46 -7.94
CA LEU A 69 -21.09 9.83 -9.05
C LEU A 69 -20.28 8.62 -8.58
N LEU A 70 -19.51 8.76 -7.50
CA LEU A 70 -18.71 7.67 -6.93
C LEU A 70 -19.59 6.52 -6.42
N LEU A 71 -20.71 6.82 -5.74
CA LEU A 71 -21.66 5.80 -5.31
C LEU A 71 -22.27 5.06 -6.51
N THR A 72 -22.59 5.76 -7.60
CA THR A 72 -23.08 5.17 -8.85
C THR A 72 -22.03 4.27 -9.51
N ILE A 73 -20.78 4.74 -9.61
CA ILE A 73 -19.64 3.96 -10.14
C ILE A 73 -19.45 2.68 -9.31
N GLY A 74 -19.44 2.80 -7.98
CA GLY A 74 -19.27 1.66 -7.08
C GLY A 74 -20.42 0.67 -7.15
N LYS A 75 -21.67 1.16 -7.15
CA LYS A 75 -22.89 0.33 -7.30
C LYS A 75 -22.89 -0.48 -8.58
N CYS A 76 -22.41 0.11 -9.67
CA CYS A 76 -22.34 -0.52 -10.98
C CYS A 76 -21.02 -1.27 -11.23
N ARG A 77 -20.10 -1.24 -10.25
CA ARG A 77 -18.72 -1.75 -10.35
C ARG A 77 -17.96 -1.26 -11.59
N LEU A 78 -18.20 -0.03 -12.04
CA LEU A 78 -17.53 0.49 -13.25
C LEU A 78 -16.02 0.70 -13.04
N TYR A 79 -15.57 0.82 -11.79
CA TYR A 79 -14.17 0.98 -11.41
C TYR A 79 -13.30 -0.26 -11.66
N THR A 80 -13.90 -1.45 -11.86
CA THR A 80 -13.16 -2.69 -12.14
C THR A 80 -12.76 -2.83 -13.62
N HIS A 81 -13.24 -1.93 -14.48
CA HIS A 81 -12.93 -1.89 -15.91
C HIS A 81 -12.02 -0.71 -16.23
N HIS A 82 -11.82 -0.39 -17.52
CA HIS A 82 -11.15 0.86 -17.89
C HIS A 82 -11.91 2.06 -17.30
N THR A 83 -11.17 2.99 -16.70
CA THR A 83 -11.70 4.19 -16.03
C THR A 83 -11.14 5.43 -16.71
N PRO A 84 -11.87 6.55 -16.71
CA PRO A 84 -11.40 7.79 -17.31
C PRO A 84 -10.24 8.37 -16.49
N PRO A 85 -9.35 9.19 -17.09
CA PRO A 85 -8.32 9.91 -16.33
C PRO A 85 -8.90 10.92 -15.33
N TYR A 86 -10.11 11.44 -15.58
CA TYR A 86 -10.78 12.40 -14.72
C TYR A 86 -12.26 12.05 -14.52
N LEU A 87 -12.80 12.49 -13.39
CA LEU A 87 -14.22 12.62 -13.13
C LEU A 87 -14.59 14.11 -13.13
N CYS A 88 -15.83 14.45 -13.46
CA CYS A 88 -16.33 15.81 -13.30
C CYS A 88 -17.67 15.91 -12.57
N ALA A 89 -17.93 17.07 -11.99
CA ALA A 89 -19.24 17.48 -11.56
C ALA A 89 -19.47 18.91 -12.03
N PHE A 90 -20.65 19.21 -12.56
CA PHE A 90 -20.94 20.55 -13.07
C PHE A 90 -22.39 20.95 -12.86
N ASP A 91 -22.60 22.25 -12.80
CA ASP A 91 -23.92 22.88 -12.78
C ASP A 91 -24.02 23.94 -13.88
N ALA A 92 -24.96 24.89 -13.76
CA ALA A 92 -25.11 25.94 -14.77
C ALA A 92 -24.00 27.01 -14.75
N PHE A 93 -23.16 27.05 -13.71
CA PHE A 93 -22.23 28.15 -13.45
C PHE A 93 -20.78 27.71 -13.48
N ARG A 94 -20.49 26.47 -13.10
CA ARG A 94 -19.11 25.98 -13.00
C ARG A 94 -19.00 24.49 -13.33
N MET A 95 -17.77 24.09 -13.64
CA MET A 95 -17.37 22.70 -13.77
C MET A 95 -16.16 22.42 -12.90
N GLU A 96 -16.20 21.30 -12.20
CA GLU A 96 -15.12 20.82 -11.35
C GLU A 96 -14.60 19.48 -11.86
N PHE A 97 -13.30 19.27 -11.76
CA PHE A 97 -12.63 18.02 -12.13
C PHE A 97 -11.78 17.47 -10.98
N ILE A 98 -11.75 16.14 -10.89
CA ILE A 98 -10.84 15.37 -10.03
C ILE A 98 -10.18 14.26 -10.85
N ALA A 99 -8.90 13.99 -10.61
CA ALA A 99 -8.22 12.88 -11.26
C ALA A 99 -8.79 11.54 -10.75
N PHE A 100 -8.95 10.56 -11.63
CA PHE A 100 -9.24 9.18 -11.22
C PHE A 100 -7.91 8.47 -10.93
N ASP A 101 -7.36 8.77 -9.77
CA ASP A 101 -6.08 8.26 -9.31
C ASP A 101 -6.26 7.17 -8.21
N ASP A 102 -5.15 6.73 -7.63
CA ASP A 102 -5.13 5.73 -6.55
C ASP A 102 -5.92 6.19 -5.32
N THR A 103 -6.03 7.50 -5.07
CA THR A 103 -6.86 8.06 -4.00
C THR A 103 -8.33 7.79 -4.29
N ILE A 104 -8.81 8.12 -5.49
CA ILE A 104 -10.20 7.85 -5.91
C ILE A 104 -10.46 6.35 -5.99
N THR A 105 -9.52 5.56 -6.51
CA THR A 105 -9.65 4.10 -6.55
C THR A 105 -9.83 3.53 -5.14
N SER A 106 -9.07 4.02 -4.15
CA SER A 106 -9.15 3.54 -2.76
C SER A 106 -10.54 3.68 -2.14
N PHE A 107 -11.34 4.67 -2.57
CA PHE A 107 -12.73 4.87 -2.13
C PHE A 107 -13.60 3.63 -2.39
N PHE A 108 -13.38 2.92 -3.51
CA PHE A 108 -14.17 1.74 -3.88
C PHE A 108 -13.84 0.48 -3.08
N TYR A 109 -12.71 0.48 -2.38
CA TYR A 109 -12.25 -0.63 -1.55
C TYR A 109 -12.30 -0.29 -0.05
N GLU A 110 -12.78 0.92 0.29
CA GLU A 110 -12.91 1.35 1.67
C GLU A 110 -14.05 0.60 2.39
N SER A 111 -13.72 0.02 3.54
CA SER A 111 -14.72 -0.64 4.39
C SER A 111 -15.64 0.39 5.02
N GLY A 112 -16.96 0.22 4.88
CA GLY A 112 -17.97 1.09 5.47
C GLY A 112 -18.75 1.94 4.46
N ILE A 113 -18.27 2.03 3.21
CA ILE A 113 -19.05 2.61 2.13
C ILE A 113 -20.10 1.60 1.66
N ASN A 114 -21.37 1.96 1.78
CA ASN A 114 -22.49 1.14 1.32
C ASN A 114 -22.91 1.54 -0.10
N PHE A 115 -22.42 0.81 -1.11
CA PHE A 115 -22.78 1.04 -2.52
C PHE A 115 -24.19 0.57 -2.90
N SER A 116 -24.92 -0.12 -2.01
CA SER A 116 -26.29 -0.57 -2.29
C SER A 116 -27.34 0.52 -2.10
N ILE A 117 -26.99 1.67 -1.49
CA ILE A 117 -27.91 2.80 -1.30
C ILE A 117 -28.30 3.44 -2.64
N THR A 118 -29.35 4.25 -2.63
CA THR A 118 -29.71 5.09 -3.78
C THR A 118 -28.75 6.29 -3.84
N PRO A 119 -27.89 6.40 -4.87
CA PRO A 119 -26.84 7.43 -4.92
C PRO A 119 -27.35 8.87 -4.83
N SER A 120 -28.55 9.15 -5.36
CA SER A 120 -29.16 10.48 -5.35
C SER A 120 -29.84 10.86 -4.03
N ASN A 121 -29.94 9.95 -3.05
CA ASN A 121 -30.55 10.26 -1.76
C ASN A 121 -29.52 10.78 -0.75
N HIS A 122 -29.33 12.10 -0.75
CA HIS A 122 -28.32 12.78 0.07
C HIS A 122 -28.60 12.76 1.58
N ASN A 123 -29.79 12.32 2.01
CA ASN A 123 -30.21 12.38 3.41
C ASN A 123 -29.84 11.13 4.21
N THR A 124 -29.45 10.04 3.55
CA THR A 124 -29.10 8.78 4.22
C THR A 124 -27.78 8.91 5.01
N GLU A 125 -27.67 8.18 6.12
CA GLU A 125 -26.40 8.10 6.88
C GLU A 125 -25.27 7.56 6.01
N GLY A 126 -25.55 6.57 5.16
CA GLY A 126 -24.58 6.02 4.21
C GLY A 126 -24.05 7.05 3.22
N PHE A 127 -24.91 7.93 2.69
CA PHE A 127 -24.49 9.01 1.81
C PHE A 127 -23.65 10.05 2.56
N LYS A 128 -24.07 10.46 3.76
CA LYS A 128 -23.31 11.42 4.58
C LYS A 128 -21.91 10.89 4.92
N HIS A 129 -21.83 9.61 5.28
CA HIS A 129 -20.55 8.95 5.51
C HIS A 129 -19.66 8.95 4.26
N ALA A 130 -20.22 8.60 3.09
CA ALA A 130 -19.51 8.66 1.82
C ALA A 130 -19.04 10.08 1.45
N LEU A 131 -19.87 11.10 1.72
CA LEU A 131 -19.55 12.50 1.50
C LEU A 131 -18.39 12.96 2.39
N ASP A 132 -18.41 12.61 3.68
CA ASP A 132 -17.34 12.95 4.61
C ASP A 132 -16.01 12.32 4.20
N LYS A 133 -16.05 11.07 3.72
CA LYS A 133 -14.88 10.37 3.17
C LYS A 133 -14.35 11.03 1.91
N PHE A 134 -15.23 11.34 0.95
CA PHE A 134 -14.86 12.05 -0.26
C PHE A 134 -14.23 13.43 0.05
N LYS A 135 -14.84 14.20 0.96
CA LYS A 135 -14.32 15.51 1.37
C LYS A 135 -12.95 15.42 2.05
N ALA A 136 -12.73 14.38 2.87
CA ALA A 136 -11.42 14.14 3.48
C ALA A 136 -10.34 13.83 2.44
N MET A 137 -10.67 13.04 1.41
CA MET A 137 -9.75 12.67 0.33
C MET A 137 -9.43 13.83 -0.63
N CYS A 138 -10.42 14.63 -0.99
CA CYS A 138 -10.30 15.60 -2.10
C CYS A 138 -10.07 17.05 -1.67
N LYS A 139 -9.76 17.32 -0.40
CA LYS A 139 -9.70 18.67 0.18
C LYS A 139 -8.72 19.64 -0.51
N SER A 140 -7.74 19.15 -1.28
CA SER A 140 -6.72 19.95 -1.96
C SER A 140 -6.48 19.62 -3.44
N HIS A 141 -7.32 18.81 -4.08
CA HIS A 141 -7.01 18.20 -5.40
C HIS A 141 -8.10 18.40 -6.47
N LYS A 142 -8.83 19.53 -6.42
CA LYS A 142 -9.88 19.85 -7.40
C LYS A 142 -9.46 20.96 -8.35
N PHE A 143 -9.77 20.80 -9.62
CA PHE A 143 -9.73 21.89 -10.60
C PHE A 143 -11.13 22.46 -10.72
N VAL A 144 -11.30 23.75 -10.41
CA VAL A 144 -12.58 24.44 -10.42
C VAL A 144 -12.54 25.52 -11.48
N PHE A 145 -13.54 25.51 -12.37
CA PHE A 145 -13.65 26.49 -13.46
C PHE A 145 -15.04 27.11 -13.45
N ASP A 146 -15.12 28.39 -13.14
CA ASP A 146 -16.32 29.21 -13.33
C ASP A 146 -16.51 29.53 -14.83
N PHE A 147 -17.67 29.25 -15.40
CA PHE A 147 -17.90 29.43 -16.84
C PHE A 147 -17.90 30.89 -17.28
N LYS A 148 -18.22 31.82 -16.37
CA LYS A 148 -18.28 33.23 -16.67
C LYS A 148 -16.88 33.84 -16.79
N THR A 149 -15.96 33.39 -15.93
CA THR A 149 -14.63 33.98 -15.76
C THR A 149 -13.49 33.09 -16.26
N GLN A 150 -13.68 31.77 -16.29
CA GLN A 150 -12.62 30.77 -16.54
C GLN A 150 -12.98 29.77 -17.65
N SER A 151 -13.88 30.13 -18.58
CA SER A 151 -14.28 29.22 -19.68
C SER A 151 -13.11 28.83 -20.58
N GLN A 152 -12.17 29.75 -20.82
CA GLN A 152 -11.03 29.50 -21.69
C GLN A 152 -10.02 28.55 -21.01
N GLU A 153 -9.75 28.78 -19.73
CA GLU A 153 -8.90 27.94 -18.88
C GLU A 153 -9.48 26.52 -18.75
N CYS A 154 -10.81 26.40 -18.66
CA CYS A 154 -11.50 25.11 -18.69
C CYS A 154 -11.27 24.38 -20.03
N LYS A 155 -11.37 25.08 -21.16
CA LYS A 155 -11.09 24.52 -22.48
C LYS A 155 -9.64 24.08 -22.62
N GLU A 156 -8.69 24.88 -22.13
CA GLU A 156 -7.27 24.54 -22.12
C GLU A 156 -6.97 23.34 -21.23
N PHE A 157 -7.61 23.25 -20.05
CA PHE A 157 -7.52 22.08 -19.19
C PHE A 157 -7.99 20.81 -19.92
N ILE A 158 -9.17 20.85 -20.53
CA ILE A 158 -9.72 19.75 -21.32
C ILE A 158 -8.80 19.43 -22.51
N GLU A 159 -8.25 20.44 -23.17
CA GLU A 159 -7.36 20.25 -24.30
C GLU A 159 -6.10 19.46 -23.90
N ASN A 160 -5.44 19.92 -22.84
CA ASN A 160 -4.17 19.35 -22.38
C ASN A 160 -4.35 17.98 -21.71
N ASN A 161 -5.43 17.77 -20.96
CA ASN A 161 -5.62 16.59 -20.11
C ASN A 161 -6.54 15.52 -20.72
N LEU A 162 -7.47 15.90 -21.61
CA LEU A 162 -8.49 15.01 -22.16
C LEU A 162 -8.50 14.92 -23.69
N ASN A 163 -7.91 15.87 -24.42
CA ASN A 163 -7.88 15.86 -25.90
C ASN A 163 -6.52 15.54 -26.52
N SER A 164 -5.44 15.59 -25.75
CA SER A 164 -4.09 15.47 -26.29
C SER A 164 -3.87 14.11 -26.97
N SER A 165 -2.98 14.10 -27.96
CA SER A 165 -2.59 12.93 -28.78
C SER A 165 -2.13 11.71 -27.98
N HIS A 166 -1.98 11.84 -26.65
CA HIS A 166 -1.77 10.75 -25.70
C HIS A 166 -2.87 9.68 -25.72
N LEU A 167 -4.10 10.00 -26.17
CA LEU A 167 -5.19 9.02 -26.26
C LEU A 167 -4.95 7.90 -27.29
N LEU A 168 -4.04 8.08 -28.26
CA LEU A 168 -3.64 7.02 -29.21
C LEU A 168 -2.40 6.23 -28.75
N ASN A 169 -1.76 6.69 -27.68
CA ASN A 169 -0.58 6.05 -27.10
C ASN A 169 -1.00 5.21 -25.90
N LYS A 170 -0.14 4.27 -25.50
CA LYS A 170 -0.31 3.53 -24.27
C LYS A 170 -0.30 4.48 -23.06
N ILE A 171 -1.09 4.17 -22.03
CA ILE A 171 -1.21 4.94 -20.80
C ILE A 171 0.04 4.70 -19.92
N PRO A 172 0.82 5.74 -19.56
CA PRO A 172 1.97 5.59 -18.68
C PRO A 172 1.58 5.13 -17.27
N ILE A 173 2.39 4.26 -16.69
CA ILE A 173 2.28 3.87 -15.28
C ILE A 173 3.13 4.83 -14.43
N ASP A 174 2.53 5.41 -13.39
CA ASP A 174 3.17 6.34 -12.48
C ASP A 174 2.77 6.13 -11.01
N LYS A 175 3.27 7.00 -10.13
CA LYS A 175 3.03 6.95 -8.67
C LYS A 175 1.57 7.15 -8.26
N ASN A 176 0.72 7.66 -9.15
CA ASN A 176 -0.67 8.01 -8.87
C ASN A 176 -1.67 7.00 -9.45
N ASN A 177 -1.26 6.13 -10.37
CA ASN A 177 -2.18 5.20 -11.04
C ASN A 177 -1.79 3.72 -10.94
N PHE A 178 -0.63 3.37 -10.38
CA PHE A 178 -0.15 2.00 -10.35
C PHE A 178 -1.09 1.05 -9.57
N PHE A 179 -1.67 1.51 -8.45
CA PHE A 179 -2.64 0.69 -7.71
C PHE A 179 -3.95 0.54 -8.50
N THR A 180 -4.39 1.61 -9.17
CA THR A 180 -5.56 1.60 -10.06
C THR A 180 -5.38 0.61 -11.21
N ILE A 181 -4.20 0.57 -11.83
CA ILE A 181 -3.89 -0.36 -12.91
C ILE A 181 -3.80 -1.80 -12.38
N TYR A 182 -3.22 -2.00 -11.20
CA TYR A 182 -3.22 -3.31 -10.54
C TYR A 182 -4.64 -3.86 -10.33
N GLN A 183 -5.59 -3.04 -9.86
CA GLN A 183 -6.98 -3.50 -9.68
C GLN A 183 -7.63 -3.95 -10.99
N LYS A 184 -7.33 -3.29 -12.11
CA LYS A 184 -7.81 -3.69 -13.43
C LYS A 184 -7.12 -4.97 -13.92
N TRP A 185 -5.81 -5.10 -13.68
CA TRP A 185 -5.05 -6.31 -13.98
C TRP A 185 -5.55 -7.51 -13.16
N PHE A 186 -5.92 -7.27 -11.90
CA PHE A 186 -6.48 -8.29 -11.00
C PHE A 186 -7.79 -8.88 -11.52
N GLU A 187 -8.61 -8.08 -12.20
CA GLU A 187 -9.89 -8.54 -12.76
C GLU A 187 -9.70 -9.13 -14.18
N ALA A 188 -8.79 -8.57 -14.98
CA ALA A 188 -8.61 -8.98 -16.38
C ALA A 188 -7.63 -10.14 -16.58
N VAL A 189 -6.46 -10.09 -15.95
CA VAL A 189 -5.33 -11.00 -16.23
C VAL A 189 -5.20 -12.09 -15.19
N LYS A 190 -5.28 -11.75 -13.90
CA LYS A 190 -5.09 -12.72 -12.80
C LYS A 190 -5.98 -13.98 -12.92
N PRO A 191 -7.25 -13.92 -13.37
CA PRO A 191 -8.07 -15.13 -13.52
C PRO A 191 -7.58 -16.10 -14.60
N THR A 192 -6.74 -15.65 -15.54
CA THR A 192 -6.22 -16.50 -16.62
C THR A 192 -4.83 -17.07 -16.32
N ILE A 193 -4.21 -16.70 -15.19
CA ILE A 193 -2.94 -17.29 -14.76
C ILE A 193 -3.19 -18.71 -14.24
N ASP A 194 -2.45 -19.69 -14.76
CA ASP A 194 -2.62 -21.12 -14.47
C ASP A 194 -2.09 -21.50 -13.07
N ILE A 195 -2.74 -21.00 -12.03
CA ILE A 195 -2.39 -21.27 -10.63
C ILE A 195 -3.63 -21.32 -9.74
N ASP A 196 -3.64 -22.27 -8.80
CA ASP A 196 -4.60 -22.25 -7.69
C ASP A 196 -4.21 -21.14 -6.70
N TRP A 197 -4.89 -19.99 -6.82
CA TRP A 197 -4.65 -18.82 -5.98
C TRP A 197 -4.91 -19.07 -4.49
N GLU A 198 -5.83 -19.96 -4.12
CA GLU A 198 -6.09 -20.26 -2.71
C GLU A 198 -4.93 -21.05 -2.12
N VAL A 199 -4.41 -22.05 -2.84
CA VAL A 199 -3.20 -22.78 -2.43
C VAL A 199 -1.98 -21.88 -2.45
N ALA A 200 -1.79 -21.06 -3.48
CA ALA A 200 -0.68 -20.14 -3.64
C ALA A 200 -0.54 -19.18 -2.44
N LYS A 201 -1.65 -18.59 -2.00
CA LYS A 201 -1.70 -17.72 -0.81
C LYS A 201 -1.18 -18.41 0.45
N THR A 202 -1.48 -19.71 0.65
CA THR A 202 -0.97 -20.46 1.81
C THR A 202 0.54 -20.67 1.79
N LYS A 203 1.16 -20.55 0.62
CA LYS A 203 2.60 -20.66 0.41
C LYS A 203 3.29 -19.30 0.35
N GLY A 204 2.57 -18.21 0.65
CA GLY A 204 3.10 -16.85 0.62
C GLY A 204 3.29 -16.28 -0.78
N ILE A 205 2.77 -16.93 -1.81
CA ILE A 205 2.78 -16.43 -3.19
C ILE A 205 1.64 -15.43 -3.34
N LEU A 206 1.96 -14.19 -3.73
CA LEU A 206 1.00 -13.11 -3.86
C LEU A 206 0.83 -12.72 -5.33
N ASP A 207 -0.41 -12.44 -5.73
CA ASP A 207 -0.72 -11.95 -7.08
C ASP A 207 -0.04 -10.60 -7.39
N ALA A 208 0.19 -9.77 -6.37
CA ALA A 208 0.98 -8.54 -6.49
C ALA A 208 2.39 -8.79 -7.09
N ASP A 209 3.00 -9.95 -6.83
CA ASP A 209 4.34 -10.28 -7.36
C ASP A 209 4.29 -10.57 -8.88
N TYR A 210 3.16 -11.07 -9.38
CA TYR A 210 2.93 -11.28 -10.82
C TYR A 210 2.64 -9.96 -11.51
N TYR A 211 1.85 -9.08 -10.88
CA TYR A 211 1.65 -7.72 -11.40
C TYR A 211 2.95 -6.93 -11.46
N LEU A 212 3.82 -7.03 -10.44
CA LEU A 212 5.14 -6.39 -10.47
C LEU A 212 6.02 -6.98 -11.58
N ALA A 213 6.01 -8.31 -11.76
CA ALA A 213 6.72 -8.95 -12.86
C ALA A 213 6.24 -8.41 -14.23
N ASP A 214 4.94 -8.30 -14.43
CA ASP A 214 4.35 -7.80 -15.67
C ASP A 214 4.60 -6.30 -15.90
N SER A 215 4.35 -5.47 -14.89
CA SER A 215 4.47 -4.02 -15.00
C SER A 215 5.92 -3.60 -15.19
N LEU A 216 6.87 -4.27 -14.53
CA LEU A 216 8.30 -4.04 -14.67
C LEU A 216 8.88 -4.94 -15.76
N SER A 217 8.21 -5.06 -16.90
CA SER A 217 8.70 -5.78 -18.09
C SER A 217 8.93 -4.86 -19.27
N ASP A 218 10.02 -5.11 -19.99
CA ASP A 218 10.24 -4.62 -21.35
C ASP A 218 9.80 -5.71 -22.33
N GLY A 219 8.74 -5.42 -23.08
CA GLY A 219 7.99 -6.44 -23.83
C GLY A 219 7.48 -7.53 -22.88
N ASP A 220 7.93 -8.76 -23.10
CA ASP A 220 7.52 -9.93 -22.32
C ASP A 220 8.64 -10.44 -21.38
N LYS A 221 9.59 -9.57 -21.01
CA LYS A 221 10.66 -9.92 -20.09
C LYS A 221 10.74 -8.91 -18.93
N THR A 222 10.63 -9.41 -17.70
CA THR A 222 10.84 -8.60 -16.51
C THR A 222 12.26 -8.04 -16.47
N ILE A 223 12.39 -6.73 -16.28
CA ILE A 223 13.69 -6.03 -16.25
C ILE A 223 14.46 -6.24 -14.93
N ILE A 224 13.76 -6.57 -13.84
CA ILE A 224 14.35 -6.84 -12.53
C ILE A 224 14.42 -8.35 -12.30
N GLU A 225 15.50 -8.98 -12.74
CA GLU A 225 15.69 -10.43 -12.64
C GLU A 225 15.85 -10.93 -11.19
N LYS A 226 16.08 -10.03 -10.21
CA LYS A 226 16.19 -10.38 -8.78
C LYS A 226 14.84 -10.78 -8.16
N LEU A 227 13.71 -10.31 -8.70
CA LEU A 227 12.36 -10.64 -8.18
C LEU A 227 12.13 -12.15 -8.11
N GLN A 228 11.27 -12.60 -7.20
CA GLN A 228 10.97 -14.03 -7.06
C GLN A 228 10.09 -14.55 -8.20
N THR A 229 9.19 -13.71 -8.69
CA THR A 229 8.37 -13.96 -9.87
C THR A 229 8.84 -13.05 -10.99
N ILE A 230 9.11 -13.61 -12.17
CA ILE A 230 9.47 -12.87 -13.37
C ILE A 230 8.66 -13.37 -14.57
N LEU A 231 8.26 -12.48 -15.47
CA LEU A 231 7.67 -12.80 -16.76
C LEU A 231 8.80 -13.20 -17.74
N SER A 232 8.59 -14.31 -18.44
CA SER A 232 9.54 -14.88 -19.39
C SER A 232 8.79 -15.30 -20.66
N SER A 233 8.58 -14.36 -21.57
CA SER A 233 7.82 -14.54 -22.80
C SER A 233 6.34 -14.88 -22.52
N SER A 234 5.96 -16.15 -22.66
CA SER A 234 4.57 -16.59 -22.57
C SER A 234 4.19 -17.21 -21.22
N TYR A 235 5.07 -17.15 -20.22
CA TYR A 235 4.85 -17.74 -18.90
C TYR A 235 5.63 -17.00 -17.82
N TYR A 236 5.23 -17.20 -16.57
CA TYR A 236 5.96 -16.74 -15.39
C TYR A 236 6.95 -17.79 -14.91
N LYS A 237 8.11 -17.34 -14.44
CA LYS A 237 9.07 -18.15 -13.67
C LYS A 237 9.02 -17.73 -12.21
N LEU A 238 8.61 -18.65 -11.35
CA LEU A 238 8.62 -18.48 -9.90
C LEU A 238 9.82 -19.21 -9.31
N LYS A 239 10.72 -18.48 -8.65
CA LYS A 239 11.89 -19.05 -7.95
C LYS A 239 11.45 -19.87 -6.74
N ARG A 240 11.86 -21.14 -6.71
CA ARG A 240 11.57 -22.11 -5.63
C ARG A 240 12.74 -22.31 -4.66
N GLY A 241 13.87 -21.64 -4.90
CA GLY A 241 15.08 -21.77 -4.10
C GLY A 241 16.22 -22.35 -4.93
N VAL A 242 17.11 -23.09 -4.26
CA VAL A 242 18.27 -23.73 -4.88
C VAL A 242 18.10 -25.24 -4.78
N ASN A 243 18.27 -25.95 -5.89
CA ASN A 243 18.20 -27.41 -5.95
C ASN A 243 19.48 -28.07 -5.43
N GLU A 244 19.49 -29.40 -5.36
CA GLU A 244 20.63 -30.21 -4.85
C GLU A 244 21.95 -29.97 -5.61
N LEU A 245 21.88 -29.45 -6.83
CA LEU A 245 23.03 -29.13 -7.67
C LEU A 245 23.53 -27.68 -7.49
N GLY A 246 22.98 -26.94 -6.53
CA GLY A 246 23.33 -25.54 -6.32
C GLY A 246 22.79 -24.58 -7.39
N LYS A 247 21.81 -24.99 -8.19
CA LYS A 247 21.18 -24.16 -9.23
C LYS A 247 19.82 -23.64 -8.77
N ILE A 248 19.45 -22.45 -9.21
CA ILE A 248 18.13 -21.88 -8.92
C ILE A 248 17.07 -22.74 -9.60
N ASP A 249 16.10 -23.19 -8.82
CA ASP A 249 14.95 -23.95 -9.29
C ASP A 249 13.79 -23.00 -9.61
N PHE A 250 13.09 -23.27 -10.72
CA PHE A 250 11.98 -22.45 -11.20
C PHE A 250 10.75 -23.32 -11.44
N MET A 251 9.61 -22.80 -10.99
CA MET A 251 8.30 -23.29 -11.40
C MET A 251 7.80 -22.40 -12.53
N GLU A 252 7.44 -23.01 -13.65
CA GLU A 252 6.83 -22.32 -14.79
C GLU A 252 5.31 -22.31 -14.63
N ILE A 253 4.71 -21.13 -14.82
CA ILE A 253 3.28 -20.90 -14.62
C ILE A 253 2.77 -20.18 -15.86
N GLY A 254 1.93 -20.86 -16.62
CA GLY A 254 1.40 -20.34 -17.88
C GLY A 254 0.12 -19.52 -17.73
N PHE A 255 -0.53 -19.30 -18.86
CA PHE A 255 -1.86 -18.70 -18.95
C PHE A 255 -2.84 -19.70 -19.56
N THR A 256 -4.01 -19.87 -18.95
CA THR A 256 -5.06 -20.80 -19.37
C THR A 256 -5.73 -20.40 -20.69
N ASP A 257 -5.63 -19.12 -21.06
CA ASP A 257 -6.21 -18.53 -22.27
C ASP A 257 -5.18 -18.31 -23.39
N GLY A 258 -3.98 -18.87 -23.26
CA GLY A 258 -2.90 -18.65 -24.23
C GLY A 258 -2.38 -17.21 -24.24
N GLN A 259 -2.46 -16.49 -23.11
CA GLN A 259 -1.95 -15.13 -22.89
C GLN A 259 -2.78 -14.02 -23.56
N GLN A 260 -4.00 -14.33 -24.04
CA GLN A 260 -4.84 -13.36 -24.72
C GLN A 260 -5.19 -12.16 -23.82
N ALA A 261 -5.74 -12.38 -22.63
CA ALA A 261 -6.13 -11.31 -21.72
C ALA A 261 -4.94 -10.45 -21.29
N HIS A 262 -3.78 -11.08 -21.07
CA HIS A 262 -2.53 -10.39 -20.75
C HIS A 262 -2.11 -9.46 -21.90
N GLN A 263 -2.09 -9.93 -23.15
CA GLN A 263 -1.72 -9.11 -24.32
C GLN A 263 -2.71 -7.95 -24.54
N GLU A 264 -4.01 -8.23 -24.48
CA GLU A 264 -5.05 -7.21 -24.62
C GLU A 264 -4.91 -6.12 -23.54
N PHE A 265 -4.66 -6.52 -22.30
CA PHE A 265 -4.46 -5.61 -21.18
C PHE A 265 -3.21 -4.73 -21.36
N TRP A 266 -2.04 -5.33 -21.59
CA TRP A 266 -0.77 -4.60 -21.71
C TRP A 266 -0.59 -3.85 -23.04
N ASN A 267 -1.49 -4.04 -23.99
CA ASN A 267 -1.59 -3.16 -25.17
C ASN A 267 -2.13 -1.76 -24.85
N ILE A 268 -2.70 -1.57 -23.66
CA ILE A 268 -3.30 -0.30 -23.23
C ILE A 268 -2.32 0.50 -22.35
N TYR A 269 -1.40 -0.15 -21.64
CA TYR A 269 -0.50 0.50 -20.67
C TYR A 269 0.96 0.43 -21.10
N GLU A 270 1.71 1.51 -20.89
CA GLU A 270 3.13 1.58 -21.18
C GLU A 270 3.91 0.90 -20.06
N ARG A 271 4.65 -0.14 -20.43
CA ARG A 271 5.56 -0.87 -19.54
C ARG A 271 6.95 -1.01 -20.21
N PRO A 272 8.05 -0.93 -19.44
CA PRO A 272 8.07 -0.70 -18.00
C PRO A 272 7.75 0.77 -17.64
N PRO A 273 7.30 1.08 -16.41
CA PRO A 273 7.19 2.45 -15.92
C PRO A 273 8.51 3.21 -16.10
N LYS A 274 8.44 4.54 -16.21
CA LYS A 274 9.65 5.39 -16.21
C LYS A 274 10.52 5.07 -15.01
N VAL A 275 11.85 5.09 -15.21
CA VAL A 275 12.85 4.74 -14.18
C VAL A 275 12.63 5.48 -12.86
N GLU A 276 12.19 6.74 -12.91
CA GLU A 276 11.88 7.55 -11.74
C GLU A 276 10.72 7.03 -10.86
N PHE A 277 9.81 6.22 -11.42
CA PHE A 277 8.67 5.64 -10.71
C PHE A 277 8.89 4.19 -10.27
N GLN A 278 9.84 3.46 -10.86
CA GLN A 278 10.05 2.03 -10.57
C GLN A 278 10.36 1.78 -9.09
N ALA A 279 11.27 2.57 -8.50
CA ALA A 279 11.63 2.44 -7.08
C ALA A 279 10.41 2.67 -6.17
N PHE A 280 9.62 3.71 -6.44
CA PHE A 280 8.40 4.00 -5.68
C PHE A 280 7.39 2.85 -5.76
N ILE A 281 7.16 2.29 -6.95
CA ILE A 281 6.22 1.18 -7.17
C ILE A 281 6.66 -0.06 -6.36
N LEU A 282 7.97 -0.36 -6.34
CA LEU A 282 8.52 -1.46 -5.55
C LEU A 282 8.40 -1.21 -4.04
N GLU A 283 8.74 0.00 -3.58
CA GLU A 283 8.63 0.40 -2.17
C GLU A 283 7.19 0.30 -1.67
N ARG A 284 6.22 0.66 -2.52
CA ARG A 284 4.78 0.64 -2.25
C ARG A 284 4.08 -0.65 -2.68
N ARG A 285 4.83 -1.77 -2.77
CA ARG A 285 4.25 -3.12 -2.94
C ARG A 285 3.13 -3.40 -1.92
N ASP A 286 3.21 -2.83 -0.73
CA ASP A 286 2.19 -2.96 0.32
C ASP A 286 0.80 -2.46 -0.11
N LEU A 287 0.72 -1.47 -1.01
CA LEU A 287 -0.55 -0.97 -1.54
C LEU A 287 -1.24 -1.98 -2.45
N LEU A 288 -0.46 -2.82 -3.13
CA LEU A 288 -0.96 -3.84 -4.07
C LEU A 288 -1.52 -5.08 -3.36
N VAL A 289 -1.13 -5.35 -2.12
CA VAL A 289 -1.60 -6.55 -1.42
C VAL A 289 -3.06 -6.36 -0.99
N PRO A 290 -3.98 -7.33 -1.17
CA PRO A 290 -5.35 -7.23 -0.69
C PRO A 290 -5.43 -6.92 0.82
N SER A 291 -6.43 -6.13 1.24
CA SER A 291 -6.56 -5.67 2.63
C SER A 291 -6.72 -6.82 3.63
N ASP A 292 -7.35 -7.92 3.24
CA ASP A 292 -7.48 -9.14 4.05
C ASP A 292 -6.15 -9.87 4.24
N VAL A 293 -5.23 -9.82 3.26
CA VAL A 293 -3.88 -10.38 3.38
C VAL A 293 -3.02 -9.46 4.27
N ARG A 294 -3.13 -8.13 4.12
CA ARG A 294 -2.47 -7.14 4.99
C ARG A 294 -2.90 -7.30 6.45
N GLU A 295 -4.21 -7.36 6.71
CA GLU A 295 -4.76 -7.55 8.06
C GLU A 295 -4.40 -8.92 8.67
N ARG A 296 -4.10 -9.94 7.86
CA ARG A 296 -3.61 -11.26 8.30
C ARG A 296 -2.11 -11.25 8.63
N LYS A 297 -1.29 -10.61 7.79
CA LYS A 297 0.16 -10.47 8.03
C LYS A 297 0.46 -9.48 9.16
N GLY A 298 -0.44 -8.53 9.42
CA GLY A 298 -0.30 -7.49 10.44
C GLY A 298 0.82 -6.50 10.16
N ALA A 299 1.39 -6.52 8.95
CA ALA A 299 2.47 -5.63 8.52
C ALA A 299 1.89 -4.29 8.07
N PHE A 300 2.41 -3.19 8.62
CA PHE A 300 1.97 -1.84 8.30
C PHE A 300 3.14 -1.05 7.73
N PHE A 301 2.89 -0.34 6.64
CA PHE A 301 3.86 0.60 6.09
C PHE A 301 4.02 1.77 7.06
N THR A 302 5.26 2.06 7.48
CA THR A 302 5.56 3.20 8.35
C THR A 302 5.70 4.46 7.48
N PRO A 303 4.80 5.45 7.58
CA PRO A 303 4.90 6.69 6.85
C PRO A 303 6.21 7.43 7.11
N ARG A 304 6.75 8.08 6.08
CA ARG A 304 8.02 8.80 6.12
C ARG A 304 8.11 9.81 7.27
N ILE A 305 7.04 10.55 7.56
CA ILE A 305 6.99 11.51 8.67
C ILE A 305 7.29 10.85 10.03
N TRP A 306 6.82 9.61 10.23
CA TRP A 306 7.07 8.87 11.47
C TRP A 306 8.44 8.22 11.48
N VAL A 307 8.98 7.82 10.32
CA VAL A 307 10.38 7.39 10.18
C VAL A 307 11.34 8.53 10.55
N GLU A 308 11.16 9.72 9.98
CA GLU A 308 12.00 10.88 10.29
C GLU A 308 11.90 11.26 11.77
N LYS A 309 10.68 11.23 12.34
CA LYS A 309 10.45 11.51 13.75
C LYS A 309 11.08 10.48 14.70
N SER A 310 11.09 9.21 14.33
CA SER A 310 11.72 8.15 15.14
C SER A 310 13.25 8.24 15.13
N GLN A 311 13.85 8.60 14.00
CA GLN A 311 15.29 8.88 13.92
C GLN A 311 15.69 10.12 14.73
N GLU A 312 14.86 11.18 14.75
CA GLU A 312 15.04 12.33 15.66
C GLU A 312 15.07 11.88 17.13
N TYR A 313 14.19 10.96 17.52
CA TYR A 313 14.13 10.44 18.89
C TYR A 313 15.26 9.46 19.22
N LEU A 314 15.77 8.71 18.26
CA LEU A 314 17.02 7.94 18.41
C LEU A 314 18.20 8.88 18.69
N ALA A 315 18.32 9.98 17.95
CA ALA A 315 19.37 10.97 18.17
C ALA A 315 19.25 11.67 19.55
N LYS A 316 18.02 11.91 20.02
CA LYS A 316 17.77 12.42 21.39
C LYS A 316 18.20 11.43 22.47
N ALA A 317 17.91 10.15 22.28
CA ALA A 317 18.21 9.10 23.25
C ALA A 317 19.70 8.75 23.31
N LEU A 318 20.38 8.71 22.16
CA LEU A 318 21.70 8.09 21.99
C LEU A 318 22.79 9.07 21.55
N GLY A 319 22.45 10.32 21.21
CA GLY A 319 23.36 11.32 20.66
C GLY A 319 23.25 11.47 19.14
N GLN A 320 23.73 12.60 18.61
CA GLN A 320 23.62 12.93 17.18
C GLN A 320 24.37 11.93 16.28
N ASP A 321 25.49 11.40 16.76
CA ASP A 321 26.36 10.49 16.01
C ASP A 321 26.00 9.01 16.20
N TYR A 322 24.78 8.69 16.68
CA TYR A 322 24.39 7.32 16.99
C TYR A 322 24.52 6.35 15.80
N GLN A 323 24.41 6.84 14.55
CA GLN A 323 24.58 6.02 13.35
C GLN A 323 26.01 5.54 13.15
N GLU A 324 27.00 6.24 13.71
CA GLU A 324 28.41 5.83 13.69
C GLU A 324 28.73 4.88 14.84
N ASP A 325 28.13 5.14 16.01
CA ASP A 325 28.41 4.42 17.25
C ASP A 325 27.65 3.10 17.41
N TYR A 326 26.55 2.92 16.67
CA TYR A 326 25.65 1.77 16.81
C TYR A 326 25.41 1.06 15.50
N ILE A 327 25.28 -0.27 15.60
CA ILE A 327 24.70 -1.12 14.56
C ILE A 327 23.18 -1.03 14.66
N ILE A 328 22.51 -0.84 13.53
CA ILE A 328 21.05 -0.75 13.42
C ILE A 328 20.56 -1.99 12.68
N TRP A 329 19.68 -2.76 13.30
CA TRP A 329 19.03 -3.90 12.67
C TRP A 329 17.52 -3.73 12.70
N ASP A 330 16.93 -3.60 11.50
CA ASP A 330 15.50 -3.77 11.31
C ASP A 330 15.17 -5.24 11.03
N CYS A 331 14.65 -5.92 12.06
CA CYS A 331 14.40 -7.36 12.00
C CYS A 331 13.00 -7.74 11.48
N ALA A 332 12.20 -6.76 11.07
CA ALA A 332 10.90 -6.96 10.42
C ALA A 332 10.69 -5.91 9.30
N GLY A 333 11.71 -5.71 8.47
CA GLY A 333 11.84 -4.46 7.72
C GLY A 333 11.00 -4.30 6.46
N GLY A 334 10.31 -5.36 6.00
CA GLY A 334 9.54 -5.32 4.75
C GLY A 334 10.39 -4.78 3.59
N THR A 335 9.90 -3.75 2.90
CA THR A 335 10.61 -3.05 1.81
C THR A 335 11.63 -2.00 2.27
N GLY A 336 11.92 -1.89 3.58
CA GLY A 336 13.02 -1.10 4.12
C GLY A 336 12.69 0.31 4.60
N ASN A 337 11.41 0.61 4.85
CA ASN A 337 10.95 1.97 5.13
C ASN A 337 11.60 2.63 6.35
N LEU A 338 11.85 1.89 7.43
CA LEU A 338 12.45 2.46 8.65
C LEU A 338 13.89 2.93 8.43
N LEU A 339 14.62 2.30 7.50
CA LEU A 339 16.01 2.62 7.23
C LEU A 339 16.18 3.80 6.26
N ASN A 340 15.09 4.32 5.68
CA ASN A 340 15.13 5.50 4.83
C ASN A 340 15.64 6.71 5.61
N GLY A 341 16.63 7.43 5.04
CA GLY A 341 17.24 8.60 5.67
C GLY A 341 18.49 8.29 6.51
N LEU A 342 18.77 7.02 6.81
CA LEU A 342 20.02 6.64 7.47
C LEU A 342 21.21 6.73 6.49
N THR A 343 22.33 7.27 6.95
CA THR A 343 23.49 7.63 6.13
C THR A 343 24.64 6.62 6.23
N ASN A 344 24.72 5.85 7.32
CA ASN A 344 25.77 4.85 7.49
C ASN A 344 25.29 3.45 7.10
N LYS A 345 25.41 3.12 5.80
CA LYS A 345 25.00 1.81 5.26
C LYS A 345 25.78 0.62 5.82
N ALA A 346 27.01 0.83 6.31
CA ALA A 346 27.84 -0.24 6.87
C ALA A 346 27.30 -0.73 8.21
N ASN A 347 26.62 0.15 8.94
CA ASN A 347 26.05 -0.15 10.25
C ASN A 347 24.59 -0.62 10.18
N CYS A 348 23.97 -0.64 9.00
CA CYS A 348 22.57 -1.02 8.84
C CYS A 348 22.40 -2.47 8.36
N PHE A 349 21.46 -3.19 8.96
CA PHE A 349 21.01 -4.52 8.57
C PHE A 349 19.49 -4.56 8.43
N LEU A 350 19.01 -5.32 7.46
CA LEU A 350 17.59 -5.55 7.25
C LEU A 350 17.30 -7.04 7.10
N SER A 351 16.30 -7.51 7.85
CA SER A 351 15.71 -8.81 7.59
C SER A 351 14.20 -8.77 7.55
N THR A 352 13.63 -9.64 6.71
CA THR A 352 12.18 -9.79 6.56
C THR A 352 11.85 -11.26 6.24
N LEU A 353 10.60 -11.65 6.50
CA LEU A 353 10.12 -13.00 6.25
C LEU A 353 9.90 -13.26 4.76
N ASP A 354 9.46 -12.24 4.00
CA ASP A 354 9.07 -12.35 2.59
C ASP A 354 10.32 -12.24 1.68
N SER A 355 10.59 -13.29 0.91
CA SER A 355 11.73 -13.33 -0.02
C SER A 355 11.60 -12.32 -1.17
N ASN A 356 10.38 -11.92 -1.55
CA ASN A 356 10.18 -10.84 -2.51
C ASN A 356 10.60 -9.49 -1.93
N ASP A 357 10.27 -9.22 -0.66
CA ASP A 357 10.72 -8.00 0.00
C ASP A 357 12.27 -7.95 0.07
N VAL A 358 12.92 -9.08 0.35
CA VAL A 358 14.40 -9.19 0.29
C VAL A 358 14.92 -8.83 -1.11
N ALA A 359 14.33 -9.39 -2.18
CA ALA A 359 14.74 -9.10 -3.55
C ALA A 359 14.55 -7.62 -3.90
N ILE A 360 13.43 -7.02 -3.48
CA ILE A 360 13.12 -5.60 -3.66
C ILE A 360 14.15 -4.73 -2.96
N VAL A 361 14.42 -4.98 -1.68
CA VAL A 361 15.39 -4.20 -0.90
C VAL A 361 16.80 -4.30 -1.51
N LYS A 362 17.19 -5.48 -2.01
CA LYS A 362 18.48 -5.65 -2.71
C LYS A 362 18.55 -4.88 -4.02
N GLU A 363 17.44 -4.78 -4.75
CA GLU A 363 17.34 -3.97 -5.96
C GLU A 363 17.45 -2.48 -5.64
N LEU A 364 16.70 -2.01 -4.63
CA LEU A 364 16.76 -0.62 -4.16
C LEU A 364 18.16 -0.25 -3.67
N ALA A 365 18.84 -1.16 -2.96
CA ALA A 365 20.22 -0.98 -2.53
C ALA A 365 21.19 -0.87 -3.71
N ALA A 366 21.09 -1.77 -4.69
CA ALA A 366 21.94 -1.75 -5.88
C ALA A 366 21.73 -0.48 -6.73
N ALA A 367 20.50 0.05 -6.77
CA ALA A 367 20.15 1.29 -7.44
C ALA A 367 20.48 2.57 -6.62
N ASN A 368 21.12 2.44 -5.45
CA ASN A 368 21.38 3.53 -4.50
C ASN A 368 20.11 4.32 -4.09
N LYS A 369 18.96 3.66 -4.07
CA LYS A 369 17.68 4.23 -3.60
C LYS A 369 17.46 4.00 -2.12
N LEU A 370 17.97 2.90 -1.59
CA LEU A 370 18.08 2.64 -0.16
C LEU A 370 19.55 2.52 0.24
N ASN A 371 19.98 3.28 1.23
CA ASN A 371 21.37 3.32 1.65
C ASN A 371 21.73 2.12 2.54
N LEU A 372 21.87 0.95 1.92
CA LEU A 372 22.08 -0.32 2.58
C LEU A 372 23.06 -1.19 1.78
N LEU A 373 23.82 -2.05 2.46
CA LEU A 373 24.68 -3.01 1.77
C LEU A 373 23.87 -4.24 1.36
N GLU A 374 24.02 -4.71 0.11
CA GLU A 374 23.24 -5.85 -0.41
C GLU A 374 23.42 -7.14 0.42
N ASN A 375 24.63 -7.37 0.95
CA ASN A 375 24.94 -8.50 1.82
C ASN A 375 24.42 -8.35 3.26
N HIS A 376 23.85 -7.21 3.63
CA HIS A 376 23.18 -6.96 4.90
C HIS A 376 21.66 -7.11 4.82
N VAL A 377 21.15 -7.51 3.65
CA VAL A 377 19.73 -7.79 3.38
C VAL A 377 19.52 -9.29 3.27
N PHE A 378 18.72 -9.88 4.15
CA PHE A 378 18.55 -11.33 4.21
C PHE A 378 17.15 -11.75 4.66
N GLN A 379 16.72 -12.93 4.21
CA GLN A 379 15.47 -13.54 4.68
C GLN A 379 15.69 -14.13 6.07
N PHE A 380 14.81 -13.80 7.02
CA PHE A 380 14.91 -14.32 8.39
C PHE A 380 13.54 -14.31 9.06
N ASP A 381 13.12 -15.47 9.59
CA ASP A 381 11.96 -15.55 10.46
C ASP A 381 12.36 -15.22 11.90
N PHE A 382 12.22 -13.95 12.30
CA PHE A 382 12.64 -13.49 13.61
C PHE A 382 11.92 -14.17 14.79
N LEU A 383 10.83 -14.91 14.60
CA LEU A 383 10.20 -15.65 15.70
C LEU A 383 10.57 -17.14 15.74
N ASN A 384 11.17 -17.68 14.68
CA ASN A 384 11.46 -19.11 14.54
C ASN A 384 12.93 -19.45 14.29
N ASP A 385 13.64 -18.62 13.54
CA ASP A 385 15.00 -18.91 13.09
C ASP A 385 16.04 -18.75 14.19
N ASP A 386 17.09 -19.57 14.11
CA ASP A 386 18.30 -19.43 14.92
C ASP A 386 19.16 -18.28 14.38
N PHE A 387 19.73 -17.45 15.25
CA PHE A 387 20.59 -16.32 14.85
C PHE A 387 21.81 -16.76 14.03
N LYS A 388 22.21 -18.04 14.06
CA LYS A 388 23.22 -18.62 13.16
C LYS A 388 22.87 -18.54 11.68
N LYS A 389 21.60 -18.28 11.33
CA LYS A 389 21.17 -18.03 9.95
C LYS A 389 21.39 -16.58 9.50
N ALA A 390 21.69 -15.65 10.40
CA ALA A 390 22.00 -14.26 10.05
C ALA A 390 23.36 -14.16 9.31
N PRO A 391 23.68 -13.04 8.64
CA PRO A 391 25.02 -12.82 8.09
C PRO A 391 26.09 -12.91 9.17
N LYS A 392 27.28 -13.45 8.82
CA LYS A 392 28.38 -13.65 9.78
C LYS A 392 28.74 -12.36 10.53
N SER A 393 28.78 -11.23 9.84
CA SER A 393 29.04 -9.92 10.44
C SER A 393 28.05 -9.56 11.54
N LEU A 394 26.76 -9.88 11.36
CA LEU A 394 25.74 -9.68 12.39
C LEU A 394 25.87 -10.71 13.52
N GLN A 395 26.16 -11.98 13.22
CA GLN A 395 26.37 -13.01 14.24
C GLN A 395 27.46 -12.61 15.25
N GLU A 396 28.58 -12.08 14.76
CA GLU A 396 29.67 -11.60 15.62
C GLU A 396 29.24 -10.50 16.60
N ILE A 397 28.27 -9.67 16.23
CA ILE A 397 27.69 -8.64 17.09
C ILE A 397 26.73 -9.29 18.10
N LEU A 398 25.88 -10.22 17.65
CA LEU A 398 24.87 -10.87 18.49
C LEU A 398 25.48 -11.79 19.57
N GLU A 399 26.63 -12.41 19.30
CA GLU A 399 27.30 -13.33 20.23
C GLU A 399 28.12 -12.59 21.30
N ASP A 400 28.62 -11.40 21.00
CA ASP A 400 29.43 -10.58 21.90
C ASP A 400 28.56 -9.67 22.79
N LYS A 401 28.75 -9.74 24.11
CA LYS A 401 27.96 -8.93 25.07
C LYS A 401 28.26 -7.44 24.99
N GLU A 402 29.50 -7.05 24.73
CA GLU A 402 29.87 -5.63 24.66
C GLU A 402 29.45 -5.04 23.31
N LYS A 403 29.59 -5.78 22.21
CA LYS A 403 29.07 -5.33 20.91
C LYS A 403 27.54 -5.23 20.89
N ARG A 404 26.84 -6.14 21.57
CA ARG A 404 25.37 -6.05 21.73
C ARG A 404 24.89 -4.77 22.39
N LYS A 405 25.67 -4.16 23.29
CA LYS A 405 25.32 -2.85 23.89
C LYS A 405 25.28 -1.72 22.85
N LYS A 406 25.93 -1.93 21.71
CA LYS A 406 25.95 -1.04 20.54
C LYS A 406 25.05 -1.54 19.42
N LEU A 407 24.08 -2.41 19.72
CA LEU A 407 23.03 -2.83 18.78
C LEU A 407 21.73 -2.07 19.08
N ILE A 408 21.14 -1.50 18.03
CA ILE A 408 19.78 -0.98 18.02
C ILE A 408 18.92 -1.96 17.22
N ILE A 409 17.94 -2.57 17.87
CA ILE A 409 16.83 -3.23 17.19
C ILE A 409 15.79 -2.16 16.87
N TYR A 410 15.69 -1.77 15.60
CA TYR A 410 14.81 -0.71 15.12
C TYR A 410 13.65 -1.30 14.33
N ILE A 411 12.46 -1.36 14.93
CA ILE A 411 11.42 -2.30 14.47
C ILE A 411 10.00 -1.72 14.49
N ASN A 412 9.22 -2.03 13.47
CA ASN A 412 7.75 -1.92 13.47
C ASN A 412 7.14 -3.33 13.31
N PRO A 413 7.05 -4.13 14.40
CA PRO A 413 6.56 -5.51 14.34
C PRO A 413 5.06 -5.57 13.96
N PRO A 414 4.60 -6.71 13.44
CA PRO A 414 3.21 -6.87 13.08
C PRO A 414 2.25 -6.84 14.29
N TYR A 415 1.08 -6.21 14.16
CA TYR A 415 0.09 -6.02 15.25
C TYR A 415 -1.01 -7.09 15.32
N ALA A 416 -0.74 -8.34 14.90
CA ALA A 416 -1.75 -9.39 14.92
C ALA A 416 -1.98 -9.97 16.34
N GLU A 417 -3.25 -10.02 16.77
CA GLU A 417 -3.71 -10.64 18.03
C GLU A 417 -4.47 -11.95 17.79
N ALA A 418 -4.12 -13.02 18.52
CA ALA A 418 -4.88 -14.27 18.56
C ALA A 418 -6.00 -14.24 19.63
N GLY A 419 -7.21 -13.80 19.25
CA GLY A 419 -8.36 -13.67 20.16
C GLY A 419 -9.65 -14.41 19.72
N ASN A 420 -10.48 -14.77 20.70
CA ASN A 420 -11.76 -15.51 20.56
C ASN A 420 -12.93 -14.74 19.91
N LYS A 421 -12.73 -13.51 19.42
CA LYS A 421 -13.81 -12.71 18.78
C LYS A 421 -14.29 -13.29 17.44
N ALA A 422 -13.67 -14.36 16.95
CA ALA A 422 -14.01 -15.06 15.71
C ALA A 422 -15.30 -15.91 15.75
N LYS A 423 -15.90 -16.18 16.92
CA LYS A 423 -17.14 -16.97 16.98
C LYS A 423 -18.39 -16.27 16.42
N MET A 424 -18.29 -15.00 15.99
CA MET A 424 -19.43 -14.25 15.43
C MET A 424 -19.35 -13.97 13.91
N SER A 425 -18.21 -14.22 13.25
CA SER A 425 -18.10 -14.12 11.78
C SER A 425 -17.11 -15.18 11.28
N GLY A 426 -17.61 -16.18 10.56
CA GLY A 426 -16.95 -17.44 10.21
C GLY A 426 -15.69 -17.41 9.33
N THR A 427 -14.80 -16.42 9.48
CA THR A 427 -13.57 -16.24 8.69
C THR A 427 -12.29 -16.15 9.54
N GLY A 428 -12.38 -16.28 10.88
CA GLY A 428 -11.30 -15.94 11.81
C GLY A 428 -10.25 -17.01 12.16
N GLU A 429 -10.28 -18.21 11.56
CA GLU A 429 -9.39 -19.33 11.98
C GLU A 429 -7.89 -19.10 11.75
N HIS A 430 -7.48 -18.19 10.85
CA HIS A 430 -6.07 -18.05 10.46
C HIS A 430 -5.22 -17.14 11.38
N LYS A 431 -5.76 -16.05 11.94
CA LYS A 431 -4.99 -15.11 12.80
C LYS A 431 -4.54 -15.77 14.10
N ALA A 432 -5.36 -16.67 14.65
CA ALA A 432 -5.05 -17.42 15.86
C ALA A 432 -3.89 -18.42 15.68
N LYS A 433 -3.72 -18.98 14.47
CA LYS A 433 -2.66 -19.95 14.16
C LYS A 433 -1.29 -19.27 14.02
N VAL A 434 -1.22 -18.09 13.39
CA VAL A 434 0.06 -17.38 13.16
C VAL A 434 0.73 -16.97 14.48
N ALA A 435 -0.02 -16.39 15.42
CA ALA A 435 0.56 -15.96 16.69
C ALA A 435 0.84 -17.11 17.67
N ARG A 436 0.23 -18.29 17.51
CA ARG A 436 0.42 -19.42 18.43
C ARG A 436 1.42 -20.46 17.92
N ASN A 437 1.60 -20.59 16.61
CA ASN A 437 2.45 -21.61 16.00
C ASN A 437 3.85 -21.09 15.66
N ASN A 438 4.57 -20.58 16.65
CA ASN A 438 5.98 -20.22 16.47
C ASN A 438 6.82 -20.55 17.72
N LYS A 439 8.13 -20.71 17.52
CA LYS A 439 9.09 -21.13 18.54
C LYS A 439 9.14 -20.16 19.71
N THR A 440 9.07 -18.86 19.43
CA THR A 440 9.09 -17.80 20.46
C THR A 440 7.85 -17.87 21.35
N HIS A 441 6.67 -18.06 20.78
CA HIS A 441 5.43 -18.28 21.52
C HIS A 441 5.57 -19.48 22.46
N GLU A 442 5.96 -20.65 21.92
CA GLU A 442 6.10 -21.86 22.72
C GLU A 442 7.11 -21.70 23.87
N THR A 443 8.22 -21.03 23.60
CA THR A 443 9.30 -20.80 24.58
C THR A 443 8.89 -19.84 25.69
N TYR A 444 8.21 -18.74 25.36
CA TYR A 444 7.97 -17.63 26.30
C TYR A 444 6.51 -17.41 26.71
N LYS A 445 5.54 -18.23 26.25
CA LYS A 445 4.10 -18.06 26.59
C LYS A 445 3.81 -17.89 28.07
N ASN A 446 4.54 -18.60 28.93
CA ASN A 446 4.36 -18.50 30.39
C ASN A 446 4.81 -17.15 30.96
N LEU A 447 5.87 -16.56 30.39
CA LEU A 447 6.39 -15.24 30.74
C LEU A 447 5.51 -14.11 30.17
N LEU A 448 4.96 -14.34 28.98
CA LEU A 448 4.10 -13.38 28.28
C LEU A 448 2.67 -13.34 28.85
N GLY A 449 2.17 -14.45 29.40
CA GLY A 449 0.77 -14.56 29.84
C GLY A 449 -0.20 -14.39 28.66
N SER A 450 -1.29 -13.63 28.86
CA SER A 450 -2.25 -13.35 27.78
C SER A 450 -1.62 -12.58 26.61
N GLY A 451 -0.56 -11.80 26.88
CA GLY A 451 0.22 -11.11 25.85
C GLY A 451 0.91 -12.06 24.86
N ALA A 452 0.99 -13.37 25.16
CA ALA A 452 1.53 -14.37 24.23
C ALA A 452 0.72 -14.47 22.94
N ASN A 453 -0.52 -13.97 22.90
CA ASN A 453 -1.34 -13.94 21.71
C ASN A 453 -1.02 -12.76 20.76
N GLU A 454 -0.12 -11.85 21.16
CA GLU A 454 0.19 -10.62 20.41
C GLU A 454 1.59 -10.76 19.79
N LEU A 455 1.70 -10.70 18.46
CA LEU A 455 2.98 -10.91 17.78
C LEU A 455 4.05 -9.91 18.23
N PHE A 456 3.73 -8.61 18.29
CA PHE A 456 4.69 -7.58 18.74
C PHE A 456 5.28 -7.89 20.13
N ALA A 457 4.48 -8.49 21.04
CA ALA A 457 4.93 -8.84 22.37
C ALA A 457 5.93 -10.01 22.37
N GLN A 458 5.75 -10.96 21.44
CA GLN A 458 6.68 -12.07 21.23
C GLN A 458 8.02 -11.56 20.68
N PHE A 459 8.00 -10.64 19.71
CA PHE A 459 9.21 -9.95 19.23
C PHE A 459 9.95 -9.29 20.39
N PHE A 460 9.24 -8.49 21.21
CA PHE A 460 9.85 -7.77 22.34
C PHE A 460 10.44 -8.72 23.37
N MET A 461 9.74 -9.82 23.69
CA MET A 461 10.25 -10.80 24.65
C MET A 461 11.48 -11.54 24.12
N ARG A 462 11.51 -11.91 22.83
CA ARG A 462 12.68 -12.52 22.21
C ARG A 462 13.88 -11.56 22.24
N ILE A 463 13.69 -10.31 21.84
CA ILE A 463 14.72 -9.26 21.91
C ILE A 463 15.24 -9.15 23.35
N TYR A 464 14.35 -9.00 24.32
CA TYR A 464 14.73 -8.81 25.72
C TYR A 464 15.46 -10.02 26.34
N LYS A 465 15.07 -11.25 25.97
CA LYS A 465 15.63 -12.49 26.55
C LYS A 465 16.89 -12.97 25.85
N GLU A 466 16.96 -12.85 24.53
CA GLU A 466 18.05 -13.42 23.73
C GLU A 466 19.09 -12.35 23.34
N LEU A 467 18.66 -11.10 23.16
CA LEU A 467 19.50 -9.97 22.77
C LEU A 467 19.67 -8.96 23.92
N ASN A 468 19.65 -9.44 25.16
CA ASN A 468 19.78 -8.63 26.36
C ASN A 468 20.99 -7.66 26.29
N GLY A 469 20.74 -6.39 26.64
CA GLY A 469 21.74 -5.33 26.64
C GLY A 469 21.72 -4.44 25.40
N CYS A 470 20.96 -4.79 24.36
CA CYS A 470 20.73 -3.91 23.21
C CYS A 470 19.77 -2.75 23.52
N ILE A 471 19.74 -1.76 22.62
CA ILE A 471 18.69 -0.76 22.55
C ILE A 471 17.55 -1.30 21.68
N MET A 472 16.32 -1.24 22.18
CA MET A 472 15.12 -1.57 21.41
C MET A 472 14.34 -0.29 21.12
N ALA A 473 14.25 0.08 19.85
CA ALA A 473 13.51 1.24 19.37
C ALA A 473 12.34 0.75 18.51
N SER A 474 11.11 0.87 19.02
CA SER A 474 9.99 0.16 18.41
C SER A 474 8.71 0.96 18.28
N PHE A 475 8.06 0.81 17.11
CA PHE A 475 6.65 1.18 16.92
C PHE A 475 5.76 0.05 17.45
N SER A 476 4.76 0.38 18.28
CA SER A 476 3.83 -0.63 18.80
C SER A 476 2.54 -0.03 19.34
N THR A 477 1.51 -0.87 19.46
CA THR A 477 0.38 -0.54 20.34
C THR A 477 0.87 -0.41 21.79
N LEU A 478 0.23 0.46 22.57
CA LEU A 478 0.63 0.70 23.97
C LEU A 478 0.03 -0.29 24.98
N LYS A 479 -0.62 -1.37 24.52
CA LYS A 479 -1.28 -2.36 25.38
C LYS A 479 -0.32 -2.96 26.41
N TYR A 480 0.95 -3.16 26.04
CA TYR A 480 1.93 -3.77 26.94
C TYR A 480 2.28 -2.92 28.17
N LEU A 481 2.07 -1.60 28.10
CA LEU A 481 2.32 -0.68 29.20
C LEU A 481 1.14 -0.63 30.19
N ASN A 482 -0.10 -0.64 29.70
CA ASN A 482 -1.27 -0.29 30.52
C ASN A 482 -2.30 -1.41 30.69
N SER A 483 -2.34 -2.41 29.79
CA SER A 483 -3.39 -3.44 29.82
C SER A 483 -3.16 -4.46 30.94
N SER A 484 -4.25 -4.95 31.51
CA SER A 484 -4.24 -6.05 32.48
C SER A 484 -3.76 -7.38 31.87
N ASN A 485 -3.95 -7.57 30.55
CA ASN A 485 -3.49 -8.75 29.81
C ASN A 485 -1.95 -8.88 29.78
N PHE A 486 -1.24 -7.78 30.06
CA PHE A 486 0.21 -7.69 30.01
C PHE A 486 0.88 -7.59 31.39
N LYS A 487 0.18 -7.94 32.48
CA LYS A 487 0.78 -7.94 33.84
C LYS A 487 2.03 -8.82 33.91
N LYS A 488 1.93 -10.10 33.47
CA LYS A 488 3.07 -11.03 33.43
C LYS A 488 4.22 -10.53 32.54
N PHE A 489 3.89 -9.97 31.37
CA PHE A 489 4.89 -9.33 30.51
C PHE A 489 5.68 -8.26 31.28
N ARG A 490 5.01 -7.37 32.02
CA ARG A 490 5.66 -6.28 32.79
C ARG A 490 6.40 -6.75 34.05
N GLU A 491 6.09 -7.95 34.57
CA GLU A 491 6.90 -8.57 35.63
C GLU A 491 8.28 -8.97 35.10
N VAL A 492 8.37 -9.31 33.82
CA VAL A 492 9.60 -9.78 33.18
C VAL A 492 10.35 -8.67 32.45
N PHE A 493 9.65 -7.91 31.61
CA PHE A 493 10.21 -6.84 30.78
C PHE A 493 10.45 -5.61 31.66
N LYS A 494 11.70 -5.45 32.13
CA LYS A 494 12.17 -4.37 33.01
C LYS A 494 13.16 -3.43 32.31
N ALA A 495 13.01 -3.29 31.00
CA ALA A 495 13.84 -2.37 30.22
C ALA A 495 13.64 -0.92 30.70
N LYS A 496 14.71 -0.13 30.64
CA LYS A 496 14.69 1.29 31.02
C LYS A 496 14.17 2.11 29.84
N PHE A 497 13.13 2.89 30.06
CA PHE A 497 12.66 3.86 29.08
C PHE A 497 13.71 4.95 28.88
N LEU A 498 14.02 5.27 27.62
CA LEU A 498 14.93 6.36 27.27
C LEU A 498 14.16 7.55 26.72
N GLU A 499 13.45 7.37 25.60
CA GLU A 499 12.75 8.43 24.89
C GLU A 499 11.58 7.85 24.07
N GLY A 500 10.66 8.70 23.61
CA GLY A 500 9.62 8.27 22.67
C GLY A 500 8.47 9.25 22.47
N PHE A 501 7.60 8.93 21.51
CA PHE A 501 6.41 9.72 21.18
C PHE A 501 5.21 8.83 20.83
N MET A 502 4.02 9.43 20.79
CA MET A 502 2.76 8.76 20.44
C MET A 502 2.07 9.48 19.28
N VAL A 503 1.40 8.71 18.43
CA VAL A 503 0.60 9.23 17.30
C VAL A 503 -0.71 8.47 17.16
N PRO A 504 -1.73 9.07 16.52
CA PRO A 504 -2.95 8.36 16.15
C PRO A 504 -2.65 7.19 15.21
N ALA A 505 -3.25 6.02 15.43
CA ALA A 505 -3.01 4.84 14.61
C ALA A 505 -3.44 5.04 13.14
N ASP A 506 -4.50 5.79 12.89
CA ASP A 506 -4.99 6.14 11.55
C ASP A 506 -4.08 7.10 10.77
N SER A 507 -2.97 7.54 11.38
CA SER A 507 -1.88 8.22 10.67
C SER A 507 -0.89 7.27 10.00
N PHE A 508 -0.97 5.96 10.25
CA PHE A 508 -0.23 4.93 9.51
C PHE A 508 -1.05 4.43 8.33
N ASP A 509 -0.38 4.22 7.20
CA ASP A 509 -1.01 3.69 6.00
C ASP A 509 -1.71 2.35 6.32
N ASN A 510 -2.99 2.26 5.96
CA ASN A 510 -3.80 1.05 6.07
C ASN A 510 -4.08 0.55 7.50
N VAL A 511 -3.83 1.35 8.54
CA VAL A 511 -4.28 1.04 9.91
C VAL A 511 -5.67 1.59 10.15
N LYS A 512 -6.63 0.71 10.49
CA LYS A 512 -8.00 1.09 10.86
C LYS A 512 -8.15 1.14 12.38
N GLY A 513 -8.57 2.27 12.93
CA GLY A 513 -9.03 2.37 14.32
C GLY A 513 -8.49 3.59 15.06
N GLN A 514 -9.15 3.94 16.15
CA GLN A 514 -8.79 5.07 17.01
C GLN A 514 -8.05 4.54 18.25
N PHE A 515 -6.76 4.28 18.10
CA PHE A 515 -5.88 3.93 19.21
C PHE A 515 -4.51 4.60 19.01
N PRO A 516 -3.70 4.78 20.06
CA PRO A 516 -2.35 5.31 19.90
C PRO A 516 -1.37 4.22 19.46
N ILE A 517 -0.48 4.57 18.52
CA ILE A 517 0.77 3.87 18.26
C ILE A 517 1.89 4.68 18.90
N GLY A 518 2.77 4.02 19.66
CA GLY A 518 3.96 4.65 20.23
C GLY A 518 5.23 4.20 19.54
N PHE A 519 6.12 5.15 19.27
CA PHE A 519 7.55 4.86 19.04
C PHE A 519 8.29 5.05 20.36
N LEU A 520 8.79 3.98 20.95
CA LEU A 520 9.42 4.01 22.27
C LEU A 520 10.82 3.38 22.19
N VAL A 521 11.80 4.05 22.79
CA VAL A 521 13.20 3.64 22.89
C VAL A 521 13.48 3.10 24.29
N TRP A 522 13.99 1.88 24.35
CA TRP A 522 14.25 1.15 25.57
C TRP A 522 15.69 0.65 25.62
N ASP A 523 16.34 0.83 26.75
CA ASP A 523 17.57 0.10 27.09
C ASP A 523 17.18 -1.24 27.74
N THR A 524 17.53 -2.35 27.09
CA THR A 524 17.17 -3.70 27.55
C THR A 524 18.15 -4.29 28.56
N ALA A 525 19.22 -3.59 28.91
CA ALA A 525 20.14 -4.01 29.96
C ALA A 525 19.36 -4.25 31.26
N THR A 526 19.46 -5.47 31.79
CA THR A 526 18.82 -5.79 33.07
C THR A 526 19.52 -5.03 34.19
N PRO A 527 18.81 -4.27 35.04
CA PRO A 527 19.42 -3.62 36.18
C PRO A 527 20.10 -4.67 37.08
N PRO A 528 21.26 -4.36 37.70
CA PRO A 528 21.81 -5.24 38.72
C PRO A 528 20.75 -5.47 39.82
N PRO A 529 20.68 -6.68 40.43
CA PRO A 529 19.78 -6.92 41.54
C PRO A 529 20.03 -5.89 42.65
N PRO A 530 18.97 -5.43 43.34
CA PRO A 530 19.07 -4.41 44.38
C PRO A 530 19.93 -4.84 45.57
#